data_AF-A0A955TVJ5-F1
#
_entry.id   AF-A0A955TVJ5-F1
#
_cell.length_a   1.000
_cell.length_b   1.000
_cell.length_c   1.000
_cell.angle_alpha   90.00
_cell.angle_beta   90.00
_cell.angle_gamma   90.00
#
_symmetry.space_group_name_H-M   'P 1'
#
loop_
_entity.id
_entity.type
_entity.pdbx_description
1 polymer ?
#
loop_
_entity_poly.entity_id
_entity_poly.type
_entity_poly.pdbx_seq_one_letter_code
_entity_poly.pdbx_strand_id
1 'polypeptide(L)'
;MKLWSANALGLVVLGSLVLNLSLPVSVSSRSLPEAAEQAKMATVGILRHAEDDAYKSVYSEFAIRGSGVHLGDGYILTARHVVDRQEGGNTHLPDTIRVLSTGFSEWQAKLVGSDRFLDLALYRLQVAGKNDEVLSVSFAPEEPLQGDEVFTVGYPLGWGPALAFGRFGNPRTFLPTGQSRLMQIDLSACSGNSGGGLFDRQGNLVGLIHAIIQSEGKSDERRCSRFAFAIPGALVQKVVEALKNGHSPAFPRLGIRMTAVKVQQQWRVAVAEAKGPSRRAGLRKHDIVLSIDQTPVTSAAQLKSYLIEHTQPGQTVELHVLRGEKVKVVKVLLGKS
;
A
#
# COMPACT_ATOMS: atom_id res chain seq x y z
N MET A 1 -82.88 -46.26 -25.98
CA MET A 1 -82.35 -45.28 -26.95
C MET A 1 -81.12 -44.61 -26.33
N LYS A 2 -79.97 -44.72 -27.01
CA LYS A 2 -78.72 -43.90 -26.91
C LYS A 2 -78.05 -43.75 -25.51
N LEU A 3 -76.92 -44.44 -25.27
CA LEU A 3 -75.49 -43.98 -25.35
C LEU A 3 -74.94 -43.65 -23.92
N TRP A 4 -74.11 -44.53 -23.33
CA TRP A 4 -72.64 -44.42 -23.14
C TRP A 4 -72.19 -43.21 -22.30
N SER A 5 -71.87 -43.39 -21.02
CA SER A 5 -70.56 -43.73 -20.40
C SER A 5 -69.74 -42.49 -20.00
N ALA A 6 -69.34 -42.41 -18.72
CA ALA A 6 -68.28 -41.51 -18.27
C ALA A 6 -67.61 -42.09 -17.01
N ASN A 7 -66.34 -42.48 -17.18
CA ASN A 7 -65.41 -42.89 -16.13
C ASN A 7 -65.06 -41.69 -15.23
N ALA A 8 -65.02 -41.92 -13.92
CA ALA A 8 -64.42 -40.99 -12.97
C ALA A 8 -62.89 -41.14 -12.99
N LEU A 9 -62.18 -40.16 -13.53
CA LEU A 9 -60.73 -40.01 -13.37
C LEU A 9 -60.45 -39.19 -12.11
N GLY A 10 -59.61 -39.73 -11.24
CA GLY A 10 -59.10 -39.06 -10.05
C GLY A 10 -58.21 -37.85 -10.40
N LEU A 11 -58.40 -36.76 -9.65
CA LEU A 11 -57.58 -35.56 -9.71
C LEU A 11 -56.21 -35.86 -9.08
N VAL A 12 -55.13 -35.81 -9.87
CA VAL A 12 -53.76 -35.72 -9.37
C VAL A 12 -53.42 -34.23 -9.24
N VAL A 13 -53.22 -33.76 -8.01
CA VAL A 13 -52.71 -32.42 -7.74
C VAL A 13 -51.20 -32.43 -7.97
N LEU A 14 -50.77 -31.90 -9.12
CA LEU A 14 -49.37 -31.62 -9.41
C LEU A 14 -48.94 -30.36 -8.64
N GLY A 15 -48.17 -30.56 -7.57
CA GLY A 15 -47.51 -29.48 -6.84
C GLY A 15 -46.48 -28.78 -7.75
N SER A 16 -46.64 -27.48 -7.93
CA SER A 16 -45.70 -26.61 -8.64
C SER A 16 -44.40 -26.50 -7.85
N LEU A 17 -43.36 -27.20 -8.35
CA LEU A 17 -42.00 -27.05 -7.89
C LEU A 17 -41.44 -25.70 -8.38
N VAL A 18 -41.50 -24.68 -7.53
CA VAL A 18 -40.85 -23.38 -7.80
C VAL A 18 -39.34 -23.57 -7.61
N LEU A 19 -38.61 -23.77 -8.70
CA LEU A 19 -37.15 -23.64 -8.69
C LEU A 19 -36.80 -22.17 -8.45
N ASN A 20 -36.40 -21.84 -7.23
CA ASN A 20 -35.69 -20.59 -6.95
C ASN A 20 -34.29 -20.66 -7.58
N LEU A 21 -34.21 -20.31 -8.86
CA LEU A 21 -32.94 -19.98 -9.50
C LEU A 21 -32.47 -18.62 -8.95
N SER A 22 -31.65 -18.67 -7.91
CA SER A 22 -30.85 -17.54 -7.48
C SER A 22 -29.87 -17.19 -8.60
N LEU A 23 -30.27 -16.26 -9.48
CA LEU A 23 -29.33 -15.67 -10.43
C LEU A 23 -28.20 -15.02 -9.62
N PRO A 24 -26.92 -15.27 -9.95
CA PRO A 24 -25.84 -14.55 -9.31
C PRO A 24 -26.06 -13.07 -9.59
N VAL A 25 -26.12 -12.27 -8.52
CA VAL A 25 -26.11 -10.81 -8.61
C VAL A 25 -24.90 -10.45 -9.46
N SER A 26 -25.13 -9.88 -10.65
CA SER A 26 -24.05 -9.33 -11.45
C SER A 26 -23.48 -8.17 -10.64
N VAL A 27 -22.31 -8.37 -10.04
CA VAL A 27 -21.50 -7.27 -9.56
C VAL A 27 -21.19 -6.45 -10.81
N SER A 28 -21.89 -5.34 -11.00
CA SER A 28 -21.67 -4.43 -12.12
C SER A 28 -20.21 -3.98 -12.03
N SER A 29 -19.37 -4.50 -12.91
CA SER A 29 -17.97 -4.09 -13.00
C SER A 29 -17.97 -2.65 -13.48
N ARG A 30 -17.51 -1.72 -12.64
CA ARG A 30 -17.38 -0.31 -12.98
C ARG A 30 -16.54 -0.15 -14.26
N SER A 31 -16.95 0.77 -15.14
CA SER A 31 -16.15 1.10 -16.32
C SER A 31 -14.87 1.86 -15.94
N LEU A 32 -13.82 1.78 -16.76
CA LEU A 32 -12.57 2.50 -16.48
C LEU A 32 -12.77 4.03 -16.34
N PRO A 33 -13.59 4.72 -17.18
CA PRO A 33 -13.84 6.15 -16.99
C PRO A 33 -14.49 6.49 -15.66
N GLU A 34 -15.48 5.70 -15.20
CA GLU A 34 -16.13 5.89 -13.90
C GLU A 34 -15.14 5.63 -12.75
N ALA A 35 -14.31 4.60 -12.87
CA ALA A 35 -13.28 4.27 -11.88
C ALA A 35 -12.24 5.39 -11.76
N ALA A 36 -11.78 5.91 -12.90
CA ALA A 36 -10.85 7.03 -12.99
C ALA A 36 -11.45 8.31 -12.39
N GLU A 37 -12.73 8.59 -12.65
CA GLU A 37 -13.40 9.77 -12.10
C GLU A 37 -13.53 9.68 -10.57
N GLN A 38 -13.93 8.52 -10.04
CA GLN A 38 -13.99 8.34 -8.60
C GLN A 38 -12.62 8.49 -7.93
N ALA A 39 -11.59 7.84 -8.48
CA ALA A 39 -10.23 7.96 -7.97
C ALA A 39 -9.74 9.41 -8.03
N LYS A 40 -10.10 10.16 -9.09
CA LYS A 40 -9.82 11.59 -9.22
C LYS A 40 -10.47 12.37 -8.08
N MET A 41 -11.77 12.20 -7.87
CA MET A 41 -12.53 12.92 -6.83
C MET A 41 -12.12 12.53 -5.40
N ALA A 42 -11.57 11.33 -5.20
CA ALA A 42 -10.99 10.91 -3.92
C ALA A 42 -9.56 11.43 -3.69
N THR A 43 -8.91 12.01 -4.71
CA THR A 43 -7.53 12.51 -4.61
C THR A 43 -7.52 13.96 -4.15
N VAL A 44 -6.64 14.27 -3.20
CA VAL A 44 -6.44 15.62 -2.66
C VAL A 44 -4.99 16.08 -2.85
N GLY A 45 -4.81 17.38 -3.02
CA GLY A 45 -3.50 18.01 -3.05
C GLY A 45 -3.06 18.37 -1.64
N ILE A 46 -1.85 18.01 -1.24
CA ILE A 46 -1.28 18.44 0.05
C ILE A 46 -0.62 19.80 -0.14
N LEU A 47 -1.18 20.82 0.50
CA LEU A 47 -0.70 22.19 0.38
C LEU A 47 0.61 22.40 1.17
N ARG A 48 1.49 23.23 0.62
CA ARG A 48 2.65 23.77 1.35
C ARG A 48 2.17 24.70 2.46
N HIS A 49 3.02 24.83 3.47
CA HIS A 49 2.79 25.77 4.54
C HIS A 49 3.19 27.18 4.09
N ALA A 50 2.43 28.20 4.52
CA ALA A 50 2.63 29.59 4.09
C ALA A 50 4.01 30.15 4.51
N GLU A 51 4.63 29.60 5.55
CA GLU A 51 5.97 29.99 6.02
C GLU A 51 7.11 29.42 5.17
N ASP A 52 6.86 28.39 4.35
CA ASP A 52 7.83 27.84 3.38
C ASP A 52 7.89 28.67 2.08
N ASP A 53 7.04 29.70 1.94
CA ASP A 53 6.82 30.45 0.69
C ASP A 53 7.79 31.62 0.50
N ALA A 54 9.06 31.32 0.24
CA ALA A 54 9.98 32.27 -0.41
C ALA A 54 9.70 32.41 -1.93
N TYR A 55 8.81 31.59 -2.48
CA TYR A 55 8.50 31.51 -3.92
C TYR A 55 6.99 31.58 -4.17
N LYS A 56 6.39 32.74 -3.90
CA LYS A 56 5.08 33.07 -4.51
C LYS A 56 5.29 33.27 -6.00
N SER A 57 4.97 32.24 -6.80
CA SER A 57 4.92 32.41 -8.25
C SER A 57 3.73 33.31 -8.61
N VAL A 58 3.89 34.16 -9.62
CA VAL A 58 2.86 35.11 -10.11
C VAL A 58 1.61 34.39 -10.65
N TYR A 59 1.62 33.05 -10.75
CA TYR A 59 0.63 32.26 -11.49
C TYR A 59 -0.20 31.25 -10.67
N SER A 60 0.02 31.07 -9.35
CA SER A 60 -0.88 30.23 -8.54
C SER A 60 -0.99 30.69 -7.08
N GLU A 61 -2.22 30.83 -6.58
CA GLU A 61 -2.55 31.18 -5.18
C GLU A 61 -2.22 30.04 -4.20
N PHE A 62 -2.07 28.81 -4.71
CA PHE A 62 -1.78 27.60 -3.94
C PHE A 62 -0.48 26.94 -4.41
N ALA A 63 0.28 26.37 -3.47
CA ALA A 63 1.45 25.55 -3.77
C ALA A 63 1.25 24.14 -3.21
N ILE A 64 1.22 23.13 -4.10
CA ILE A 64 1.04 21.73 -3.72
C ILE A 64 2.40 21.02 -3.68
N ARG A 65 2.68 20.27 -2.60
CA ARG A 65 3.94 19.52 -2.42
C ARG A 65 3.82 18.02 -2.65
N GLY A 66 2.60 17.49 -2.60
CA GLY A 66 2.34 16.08 -2.82
C GLY A 66 0.85 15.79 -2.89
N SER A 67 0.51 14.52 -2.87
CA SER A 67 -0.86 14.03 -3.04
C SER A 67 -1.33 13.29 -1.80
N GLY A 68 -2.65 13.14 -1.67
CA GLY A 68 -3.30 12.30 -0.67
C GLY A 68 -4.53 11.62 -1.26
N VAL A 69 -5.04 10.61 -0.55
CA VAL A 69 -6.21 9.84 -0.95
C VAL A 69 -7.22 9.82 0.18
N HIS A 70 -8.48 10.12 -0.12
CA HIS A 70 -9.60 10.01 0.79
C HIS A 70 -10.11 8.56 0.86
N LEU A 71 -10.00 7.96 2.05
CA LEU A 71 -10.38 6.56 2.30
C LEU A 71 -11.81 6.42 2.84
N GLY A 72 -12.60 7.50 2.86
CA GLY A 72 -13.90 7.54 3.52
C GLY A 72 -13.81 8.01 4.97
N ASP A 73 -14.97 8.35 5.55
CA ASP A 73 -15.12 8.87 6.93
C ASP A 73 -14.25 10.09 7.27
N GLY A 74 -13.82 10.84 6.25
CA GLY A 74 -12.93 11.99 6.38
C GLY A 74 -11.45 11.64 6.54
N TYR A 75 -11.05 10.37 6.38
CA TYR A 75 -9.65 9.98 6.49
C TYR A 75 -8.87 10.29 5.21
N ILE A 76 -7.78 11.05 5.34
CA ILE A 76 -6.83 11.35 4.28
C ILE A 76 -5.53 10.59 4.55
N LEU A 77 -5.17 9.72 3.63
CA LEU A 77 -3.90 9.02 3.61
C LEU A 77 -2.90 9.76 2.71
N THR A 78 -1.65 9.87 3.15
CA THR A 78 -0.55 10.40 2.33
C THR A 78 0.77 9.75 2.73
N ALA A 79 1.84 10.05 1.98
CA ALA A 79 3.19 9.68 2.36
C ALA A 79 3.68 10.60 3.48
N ARG A 80 4.38 10.05 4.48
CA ARG A 80 4.83 10.85 5.63
C ARG A 80 5.82 11.94 5.22
N HIS A 81 6.78 11.66 4.34
CA HIS A 81 7.71 12.68 3.84
C HIS A 81 7.02 13.85 3.11
N VAL A 82 5.80 13.66 2.59
CA VAL A 82 5.01 14.72 1.95
C VAL A 82 4.49 15.74 2.98
N VAL A 83 4.39 15.37 4.25
CA VAL A 83 3.89 16.27 5.31
C VAL A 83 4.97 16.63 6.34
N ASP A 84 6.07 15.88 6.39
CA ASP A 84 7.25 16.19 7.21
C ASP A 84 7.71 17.64 6.97
N ARG A 85 8.05 18.33 8.05
CA ARG A 85 8.54 19.72 8.06
C ARG A 85 9.94 19.78 8.64
N GLN A 86 10.77 20.66 8.11
CA GLN A 86 12.10 20.94 8.64
C GLN A 86 12.03 22.22 9.48
N GLU A 87 12.18 22.10 10.79
CA GLU A 87 12.18 23.26 11.70
C GLU A 87 13.36 23.14 12.66
N GLY A 88 14.21 24.17 12.70
CA GLY A 88 15.40 24.18 13.55
C GLY A 88 16.39 23.03 13.26
N GLY A 89 16.40 22.49 12.04
CA GLY A 89 17.21 21.34 11.64
C GLY A 89 16.64 19.98 12.05
N ASN A 90 15.44 19.94 12.62
CA ASN A 90 14.74 18.71 12.97
C ASN A 90 13.54 18.48 12.05
N THR A 91 13.33 17.22 11.67
CA THR A 91 12.11 16.80 10.98
C THR A 91 10.98 16.61 12.00
N HIS A 92 9.89 17.37 11.87
CA HIS A 92 8.68 17.19 12.67
C HIS A 92 7.48 16.85 11.77
N LEU A 93 6.54 16.08 12.33
CA LEU A 93 5.28 15.77 11.67
C LEU A 93 4.21 16.73 12.20
N PRO A 94 3.55 17.55 11.36
CA PRO A 94 2.61 18.54 11.84
C PRO A 94 1.29 17.91 12.32
N ASP A 95 0.71 18.45 13.40
CA ASP A 95 -0.59 18.01 13.92
C ASP A 95 -1.75 18.35 12.99
N THR A 96 -1.58 19.35 12.13
CA THR A 96 -2.59 19.78 11.15
C THR A 96 -1.95 20.10 9.81
N ILE A 97 -2.62 19.67 8.75
CA ILE A 97 -2.27 19.99 7.36
C ILE A 97 -3.46 20.66 6.68
N ARG A 98 -3.17 21.33 5.56
CA ARG A 98 -4.19 21.84 4.65
C ARG A 98 -4.18 21.00 3.39
N VAL A 99 -5.36 20.66 2.90
CA VAL A 99 -5.55 19.86 1.69
C VAL A 99 -6.46 20.61 0.73
N LEU A 100 -6.21 20.45 -0.57
CA LEU A 100 -7.00 21.02 -1.64
C LEU A 100 -7.79 19.91 -2.32
N SER A 101 -9.11 20.07 -2.40
CA SER A 101 -9.98 19.16 -3.14
C SER A 101 -9.86 19.37 -4.66
N THR A 102 -10.42 18.45 -5.44
CA THR A 102 -10.53 18.60 -6.89
C THR A 102 -11.45 19.74 -7.32
N GLY A 103 -12.40 20.13 -6.46
CA GLY A 103 -13.27 21.30 -6.63
C GLY A 103 -12.68 22.60 -6.14
N PHE A 104 -11.37 22.64 -5.82
CA PHE A 104 -10.65 23.80 -5.28
C PHE A 104 -11.08 24.27 -3.88
N SER A 105 -11.76 23.41 -3.12
CA SER A 105 -12.05 23.67 -1.70
C SER A 105 -10.82 23.37 -0.86
N GLU A 106 -10.42 24.31 -0.01
CA GLU A 106 -9.37 24.11 0.99
C GLU A 106 -9.97 23.57 2.30
N TRP A 107 -9.40 22.47 2.81
CA TRP A 107 -9.80 21.87 4.08
C TRP A 107 -8.62 21.70 5.02
N GLN A 108 -8.87 21.76 6.32
CA GLN A 108 -7.90 21.36 7.33
C GLN A 108 -8.09 19.90 7.71
N ALA A 109 -6.98 19.19 7.97
CA ALA A 109 -6.99 17.81 8.42
C ALA A 109 -6.07 17.64 9.63
N LYS A 110 -6.54 17.00 10.70
CA LYS A 110 -5.77 16.73 11.92
C LYS A 110 -5.11 15.36 11.89
N LEU A 111 -3.91 15.25 12.44
CA LEU A 111 -3.16 14.00 12.49
C LEU A 111 -3.92 12.96 13.32
N VAL A 112 -4.12 11.78 12.75
CA VAL A 112 -4.58 10.58 13.45
C VAL A 112 -3.37 9.79 13.94
N GLY A 113 -2.37 9.67 13.07
CA GLY A 113 -1.07 9.09 13.40
C GLY A 113 -0.24 8.80 12.16
N SER A 114 0.91 8.17 12.35
CA SER A 114 1.83 7.88 11.25
C SER A 114 2.61 6.60 11.49
N ASP A 115 3.14 6.04 10.40
CA ASP A 115 4.10 4.96 10.43
C ASP A 115 5.38 5.38 9.72
N ARG A 116 6.49 5.43 10.48
CA ARG A 116 7.80 5.78 9.91
C ARG A 116 8.39 4.63 9.09
N PHE A 117 7.97 3.39 9.36
CA PHE A 117 8.54 2.23 8.70
C PHE A 117 8.11 2.15 7.22
N LEU A 118 6.83 2.34 6.93
CA LEU A 118 6.27 2.41 5.58
C LEU A 118 6.16 3.83 5.04
N ASP A 119 6.55 4.86 5.80
CA ASP A 119 6.44 6.27 5.39
C ASP A 119 4.99 6.69 5.06
N LEU A 120 4.08 6.40 5.99
CA LEU A 120 2.66 6.69 5.87
C LEU A 120 2.21 7.68 6.95
N ALA A 121 1.29 8.58 6.60
CA ALA A 121 0.61 9.44 7.56
C ALA A 121 -0.90 9.44 7.28
N LEU A 122 -1.68 9.34 8.36
CA LEU A 122 -3.14 9.36 8.32
C LEU A 122 -3.64 10.62 9.03
N TYR A 123 -4.44 11.40 8.33
CA TYR A 123 -5.10 12.60 8.84
C TYR A 123 -6.61 12.44 8.76
N ARG A 124 -7.34 13.27 9.51
CA ARG A 124 -8.80 13.34 9.49
C ARG A 124 -9.28 14.76 9.22
N LEU A 125 -10.05 14.92 8.15
CA LEU A 125 -10.64 16.20 7.77
C LEU A 125 -11.46 16.82 8.91
N GLN A 126 -11.38 18.13 9.02
CA GLN A 126 -12.12 18.97 9.94
C GLN A 126 -13.15 19.77 9.12
N VAL A 127 -14.17 19.11 8.57
CA VAL A 127 -15.21 19.80 7.76
C VAL A 127 -16.42 20.11 8.64
N ALA A 128 -16.87 21.36 8.61
CA ALA A 128 -18.12 21.79 9.24
C ALA A 128 -19.27 21.58 8.25
N GLY A 129 -20.03 20.49 8.39
CA GLY A 129 -21.20 20.20 7.55
C GLY A 129 -20.88 19.28 6.36
N LYS A 130 -21.76 18.27 6.17
CA LYS A 130 -21.81 17.22 5.14
C LYS A 130 -20.49 16.87 4.42
N ASN A 131 -19.91 15.74 4.83
CA ASN A 131 -18.82 15.01 4.18
C ASN A 131 -19.13 14.51 2.74
N ASP A 132 -20.20 14.99 2.11
CA ASP A 132 -20.81 14.38 0.93
C ASP A 132 -20.09 14.77 -0.39
N GLU A 133 -19.16 15.73 -0.37
CA GLU A 133 -18.46 16.19 -1.57
C GLU A 133 -17.19 15.38 -1.92
N VAL A 134 -16.68 14.54 -1.01
CA VAL A 134 -15.44 13.78 -1.24
C VAL A 134 -15.74 12.31 -1.42
N LEU A 135 -15.65 11.84 -2.67
CA LEU A 135 -15.72 10.42 -2.93
C LEU A 135 -14.57 9.71 -2.20
N SER A 136 -14.82 8.48 -1.78
CA SER A 136 -13.80 7.63 -1.17
C SER A 136 -13.42 6.50 -2.11
N VAL A 137 -12.28 5.87 -1.84
CA VAL A 137 -11.87 4.64 -2.52
C VAL A 137 -11.75 3.50 -1.51
N SER A 138 -11.97 2.28 -2.00
CA SER A 138 -11.75 1.05 -1.25
C SER A 138 -10.41 0.44 -1.61
N PHE A 139 -9.79 -0.29 -0.68
CA PHE A 139 -8.64 -1.12 -1.00
C PHE A 139 -9.04 -2.26 -1.92
N ALA A 140 -8.16 -2.62 -2.85
CA ALA A 140 -8.31 -3.83 -3.64
C ALA A 140 -8.20 -5.06 -2.73
N PRO A 141 -8.99 -6.12 -2.96
CA PRO A 141 -8.92 -7.34 -2.17
C PRO A 141 -7.62 -8.12 -2.41
N GLU A 142 -7.01 -7.96 -3.59
CA GLU A 142 -5.81 -8.66 -4.02
C GLU A 142 -4.82 -7.68 -4.67
N GLU A 143 -3.54 -8.06 -4.65
CA GLU A 143 -2.51 -7.33 -5.39
C GLU A 143 -2.59 -7.62 -6.90
N PRO A 144 -2.29 -6.63 -7.76
CA PRO A 144 -2.26 -6.85 -9.20
C PRO A 144 -1.16 -7.83 -9.60
N LEU A 145 -1.41 -8.55 -10.70
CA LEU A 145 -0.44 -9.43 -11.34
C LEU A 145 0.45 -8.66 -12.31
N GLN A 146 1.64 -9.21 -12.58
CA GLN A 146 2.57 -8.68 -13.58
C GLN A 146 1.89 -8.50 -14.94
N GLY A 147 1.92 -7.29 -15.47
CA GLY A 147 1.29 -6.92 -16.73
C GLY A 147 -0.12 -6.32 -16.58
N ASP A 148 -0.75 -6.42 -15.40
CA ASP A 148 -2.07 -5.84 -15.16
C ASP A 148 -2.06 -4.32 -15.36
N GLU A 149 -3.15 -3.81 -15.91
CA GLU A 149 -3.32 -2.37 -16.09
C GLU A 149 -3.63 -1.69 -14.75
N VAL A 150 -2.92 -0.60 -14.52
CA VAL A 150 -3.06 0.23 -13.33
C VAL A 150 -3.02 1.69 -13.72
N PHE A 151 -3.55 2.56 -12.88
CA PHE A 151 -3.42 4.00 -13.05
C PHE A 151 -3.19 4.70 -11.73
N THR A 152 -2.59 5.88 -11.79
CA THR A 152 -2.39 6.74 -10.63
C THR A 152 -3.11 8.06 -10.83
N VAL A 153 -3.54 8.65 -9.72
CA VAL A 153 -4.01 10.04 -9.67
C VAL A 153 -3.17 10.79 -8.64
N GLY A 154 -2.70 11.98 -9.00
CA GLY A 154 -1.94 12.83 -8.09
C GLY A 154 -1.72 14.23 -8.63
N TYR A 155 -0.82 14.97 -7.98
CA TYR A 155 -0.44 16.33 -8.32
C TYR A 155 1.03 16.40 -8.77
N PRO A 156 1.40 15.78 -9.92
CA PRO A 156 2.76 15.86 -10.46
C PRO A 156 3.22 17.32 -10.58
N LEU A 157 4.39 17.60 -10.04
CA LEU A 157 5.05 18.91 -10.06
C LEU A 157 4.19 20.02 -9.39
N GLY A 158 3.16 19.64 -8.62
CA GLY A 158 2.17 20.55 -8.02
C GLY A 158 0.94 20.83 -8.90
N TRP A 159 0.84 20.22 -10.08
CA TRP A 159 -0.28 20.39 -11.02
C TRP A 159 -1.20 19.18 -10.98
N GLY A 160 -2.51 19.38 -10.91
CA GLY A 160 -3.45 18.27 -10.91
C GLY A 160 -4.84 18.61 -10.36
N PRO A 161 -5.67 17.59 -10.09
CA PRO A 161 -5.33 16.15 -10.17
C PRO A 161 -5.08 15.69 -11.61
N ALA A 162 -3.98 14.97 -11.84
CA ALA A 162 -3.60 14.41 -13.13
C ALA A 162 -3.63 12.88 -13.07
N LEU A 163 -4.05 12.24 -14.17
CA LEU A 163 -4.08 10.80 -14.31
C LEU A 163 -2.90 10.30 -15.17
N ALA A 164 -2.31 9.19 -14.77
CA ALA A 164 -1.35 8.45 -15.59
C ALA A 164 -1.67 6.96 -15.56
N PHE A 165 -1.78 6.36 -16.75
CA PHE A 165 -2.08 4.94 -16.95
C PHE A 165 -0.80 4.18 -17.29
N GLY A 166 -0.76 2.90 -16.91
CA GLY A 166 0.39 2.04 -17.18
C GLY A 166 0.15 0.60 -16.76
N ARG A 167 1.24 -0.12 -16.49
CA ARG A 167 1.18 -1.54 -16.13
C ARG A 167 1.98 -1.85 -14.88
N PHE A 168 1.47 -2.79 -14.11
CA PHE A 168 2.18 -3.37 -12.98
C PHE A 168 3.38 -4.19 -13.47
N GLY A 169 4.54 -3.91 -12.89
CA GLY A 169 5.78 -4.64 -13.14
C GLY A 169 6.14 -5.51 -11.94
N ASN A 170 7.29 -5.28 -11.33
CA ASN A 170 7.79 -6.14 -10.27
C ASN A 170 7.07 -5.94 -8.91
N PRO A 171 6.44 -6.97 -8.32
CA PRO A 171 5.74 -6.87 -7.03
C PRO A 171 6.68 -6.71 -5.82
N ARG A 172 7.98 -7.00 -6.00
CA ARG A 172 8.97 -7.12 -4.91
C ARG A 172 10.26 -6.39 -5.26
N THR A 173 10.20 -5.06 -5.35
CA THR A 173 11.37 -4.21 -5.47
C THR A 173 11.82 -3.68 -4.11
N PHE A 174 13.12 -3.70 -3.85
CA PHE A 174 13.71 -3.14 -2.63
C PHE A 174 14.67 -2.02 -3.03
N LEU A 175 14.26 -0.78 -2.76
CA LEU A 175 15.12 0.37 -2.95
C LEU A 175 16.04 0.56 -1.73
N PRO A 176 17.26 1.08 -1.90
CA PRO A 176 18.15 1.40 -0.77
C PRO A 176 17.51 2.34 0.25
N THR A 177 16.59 3.20 -0.20
CA THR A 177 15.87 4.19 0.61
C THR A 177 14.66 3.60 1.35
N GLY A 178 14.18 2.41 0.96
CA GLY A 178 12.97 1.79 1.48
C GLY A 178 13.20 0.78 2.60
N GLN A 179 12.36 0.82 3.64
CA GLN A 179 12.39 -0.18 4.71
C GLN A 179 11.47 -1.38 4.47
N SER A 180 10.60 -1.35 3.45
CA SER A 180 9.78 -2.48 3.02
C SER A 180 10.01 -2.80 1.55
N ARG A 181 9.36 -3.86 1.05
CA ARG A 181 9.21 -4.00 -0.40
C ARG A 181 8.32 -2.89 -0.94
N LEU A 182 8.53 -2.58 -2.21
CA LEU A 182 7.72 -1.73 -3.03
C LEU A 182 7.29 -2.50 -4.28
N MET A 183 6.14 -2.12 -4.81
CA MET A 183 5.67 -2.48 -6.13
C MET A 183 6.32 -1.57 -7.15
N GLN A 184 6.79 -2.12 -8.27
CA GLN A 184 7.30 -1.36 -9.40
C GLN A 184 6.24 -1.28 -10.49
N ILE A 185 6.08 -0.09 -11.04
CA ILE A 185 5.04 0.23 -12.02
C ILE A 185 5.69 0.95 -13.21
N ASP A 186 5.32 0.55 -14.42
CA ASP A 186 5.63 1.28 -15.65
C ASP A 186 4.51 2.27 -15.93
N LEU A 187 4.63 3.48 -15.37
CA LEU A 187 3.76 4.61 -15.63
C LEU A 187 4.52 5.92 -15.43
N SER A 188 4.02 7.00 -16.02
CA SER A 188 4.59 8.34 -15.82
C SER A 188 4.27 8.85 -14.41
N ALA A 189 5.29 8.98 -13.57
CA ALA A 189 5.18 9.62 -12.26
C ALA A 189 6.25 10.69 -12.10
N CYS A 190 5.84 11.82 -11.53
CA CYS A 190 6.71 12.92 -11.15
C CYS A 190 6.72 13.16 -9.64
N SER A 191 7.70 13.93 -9.19
CA SER A 191 7.70 14.55 -7.85
C SER A 191 6.33 15.20 -7.62
N GLY A 192 5.69 14.97 -6.48
CA GLY A 192 4.32 15.42 -6.21
C GLY A 192 3.24 14.34 -6.34
N ASN A 193 3.51 13.21 -7.02
CA ASN A 193 2.60 12.05 -6.97
C ASN A 193 2.71 11.28 -5.65
N SER A 194 3.79 11.43 -4.89
CA SER A 194 3.94 10.78 -3.59
C SER A 194 2.75 11.05 -2.69
N GLY A 195 2.25 10.00 -2.04
CA GLY A 195 1.02 10.01 -1.26
C GLY A 195 -0.27 9.87 -2.07
N GLY A 196 -0.21 9.88 -3.40
CA GLY A 196 -1.33 9.59 -4.29
C GLY A 196 -1.59 8.09 -4.42
N GLY A 197 -2.79 7.75 -4.88
CA GLY A 197 -3.22 6.34 -5.00
C GLY A 197 -2.80 5.70 -6.30
N LEU A 198 -2.41 4.42 -6.24
CA LEU A 198 -2.32 3.52 -7.38
C LEU A 198 -3.57 2.63 -7.40
N PHE A 199 -4.24 2.56 -8.53
CA PHE A 199 -5.55 1.96 -8.69
C PHE A 199 -5.54 0.85 -9.74
N ASP A 200 -6.35 -0.19 -9.52
CA ASP A 200 -6.72 -1.16 -10.55
C ASP A 200 -7.76 -0.58 -11.53
N ARG A 201 -8.16 -1.33 -12.55
CA ARG A 201 -9.16 -0.91 -13.55
C ARG A 201 -10.54 -0.61 -12.97
N GLN A 202 -10.85 -1.12 -11.78
CA GLN A 202 -12.12 -0.93 -11.08
C GLN A 202 -12.10 0.29 -10.16
N GLY A 203 -10.92 0.91 -9.99
CA GLY A 203 -10.72 2.08 -9.13
C GLY A 203 -10.49 1.71 -7.68
N ASN A 204 -10.15 0.44 -7.39
CA ASN A 204 -9.73 0.05 -6.05
C ASN A 204 -8.26 0.36 -5.85
N LEU A 205 -7.93 0.81 -4.65
CA LEU A 205 -6.58 1.19 -4.25
C LEU A 205 -5.71 -0.06 -4.07
N VAL A 206 -4.80 -0.31 -5.01
CA VAL A 206 -3.83 -1.41 -4.96
C VAL A 206 -2.52 -1.01 -4.29
N GLY A 207 -2.26 0.29 -4.12
CA GLY A 207 -1.10 0.79 -3.41
C GLY A 207 -1.03 2.30 -3.30
N LEU A 208 -0.02 2.82 -2.60
CA LEU A 208 0.23 4.25 -2.46
C LEU A 208 1.55 4.63 -3.13
N ILE A 209 1.54 5.61 -4.04
CA ILE A 209 2.76 6.09 -4.70
C ILE A 209 3.72 6.66 -3.64
N HIS A 210 4.96 6.19 -3.65
CA HIS A 210 5.95 6.52 -2.64
C HIS A 210 7.21 7.17 -3.23
N ALA A 211 7.76 6.61 -4.30
CA ALA A 211 9.02 7.08 -4.88
C ALA A 211 9.05 6.94 -6.40
N ILE A 212 9.95 7.68 -7.03
CA ILE A 212 10.39 7.51 -8.42
C ILE A 212 11.89 7.21 -8.41
N ILE A 213 12.38 6.34 -9.31
CA ILE A 213 13.83 6.19 -9.46
C ILE A 213 14.40 7.47 -10.06
N GLN A 214 15.42 8.00 -9.38
CA GLN A 214 16.24 9.11 -9.84
C GLN A 214 17.46 8.51 -10.55
N SER A 215 17.62 8.76 -11.85
CA SER A 215 18.93 8.59 -12.49
C SER A 215 19.92 9.60 -11.89
N GLU A 216 21.18 9.19 -11.74
CA GLU A 216 22.22 10.01 -11.13
C GLU A 216 22.35 11.36 -11.85
N GLY A 217 22.03 12.44 -11.12
CA GLY A 217 22.11 13.82 -11.55
C GLY A 217 21.77 14.71 -10.35
N LYS A 218 22.76 15.47 -9.88
CA LYS A 218 22.58 16.43 -8.77
C LYS A 218 21.70 17.59 -9.26
N SER A 219 20.47 17.66 -8.80
CA SER A 219 19.75 18.93 -8.56
C SER A 219 18.41 18.68 -7.86
N ASP A 220 17.98 19.72 -7.12
CA ASP A 220 16.64 19.94 -6.53
C ASP A 220 15.51 20.02 -7.59
N GLU A 221 15.74 19.49 -8.80
CA GLU A 221 14.77 19.55 -9.87
C GLU A 221 13.64 18.56 -9.62
N ARG A 222 12.41 19.10 -9.63
CA ARG A 222 11.19 18.31 -9.71
C ARG A 222 11.26 17.44 -10.97
N ARG A 223 11.39 16.14 -10.78
CA ARG A 223 11.66 15.18 -11.87
C ARG A 223 10.50 14.23 -12.12
N CYS A 224 10.48 13.68 -13.32
CA CYS A 224 9.56 12.64 -13.77
C CYS A 224 10.33 11.39 -14.17
N SER A 225 9.70 10.23 -13.99
CA SER A 225 10.20 8.93 -14.41
C SER A 225 9.04 8.11 -14.96
N ARG A 226 9.32 7.22 -15.92
CA ARG A 226 8.38 6.17 -16.33
C ARG A 226 8.40 4.95 -15.39
N PHE A 227 9.20 5.05 -14.34
CA PHE A 227 9.47 3.95 -13.41
C PHE A 227 9.15 4.41 -11.99
N ALA A 228 7.95 4.02 -11.55
CA ALA A 228 7.34 4.44 -10.29
C ALA A 228 7.33 3.30 -9.28
N PHE A 229 7.29 3.67 -8.00
CA PHE A 229 7.21 2.73 -6.89
C PHE A 229 6.06 3.05 -5.95
N ALA A 230 5.31 2.02 -5.59
CA ALA A 230 4.19 2.11 -4.66
C ALA A 230 4.36 1.18 -3.47
N ILE A 231 3.89 1.60 -2.30
CA ILE A 231 3.73 0.72 -1.15
C ILE A 231 2.50 -0.18 -1.41
N PRO A 232 2.61 -1.51 -1.25
CA PRO A 232 1.50 -2.43 -1.47
C PRO A 232 0.26 -2.09 -0.64
N GLY A 233 -0.92 -2.17 -1.26
CA GLY A 233 -2.21 -1.81 -0.65
C GLY A 233 -2.49 -2.57 0.63
N ALA A 234 -2.18 -3.87 0.69
CA ALA A 234 -2.34 -4.67 1.90
C ALA A 234 -1.50 -4.16 3.08
N LEU A 235 -0.27 -3.69 2.82
CA LEU A 235 0.60 -3.10 3.85
C LEU A 235 0.09 -1.73 4.30
N VAL A 236 -0.39 -0.93 3.36
CA VAL A 236 -1.03 0.37 3.64
C VAL A 236 -2.27 0.17 4.52
N GLN A 237 -3.15 -0.76 4.14
CA GLN A 237 -4.38 -1.05 4.86
C GLN A 237 -4.10 -1.48 6.30
N LYS A 238 -3.13 -2.39 6.52
CA LYS A 238 -2.70 -2.82 7.86
C LYS A 238 -2.28 -1.64 8.75
N VAL A 239 -1.56 -0.66 8.18
CA VAL A 239 -1.17 0.56 8.91
C VAL A 239 -2.38 1.43 9.19
N VAL A 240 -3.23 1.68 8.20
CA VAL A 240 -4.43 2.52 8.34
C VAL A 240 -5.35 1.98 9.42
N GLU A 241 -5.60 0.66 9.43
CA GLU A 241 -6.45 0.01 10.44
C GLU A 241 -5.86 0.13 11.84
N ALA A 242 -4.55 -0.09 12.00
CA ALA A 242 -3.88 0.10 13.29
C ALA A 242 -4.03 1.54 13.80
N LEU A 243 -3.77 2.53 12.93
CA LEU A 243 -3.88 3.96 13.28
C LEU A 243 -5.31 4.38 13.61
N LYS A 244 -6.31 3.91 12.84
CA LYS A 244 -7.74 4.17 13.13
C LYS A 244 -8.16 3.63 14.50
N ASN A 245 -7.57 2.50 14.91
CA ASN A 245 -7.83 1.88 16.21
C ASN A 245 -6.97 2.46 17.35
N GLY A 246 -6.23 3.54 17.12
CA GLY A 246 -5.37 4.17 18.14
C GLY A 246 -4.13 3.34 18.50
N HIS A 247 -3.78 2.34 17.70
CA HIS A 247 -2.60 1.50 17.92
C HIS A 247 -1.42 2.00 17.08
N SER A 248 -0.21 1.88 17.63
CA SER A 248 1.00 2.08 16.84
C SER A 248 1.23 0.89 15.90
N PRO A 249 1.33 1.11 14.58
CA PRO A 249 1.71 0.08 13.63
C PRO A 249 3.02 -0.60 14.05
N ALA A 250 3.08 -1.91 13.84
CA ALA A 250 4.16 -2.73 14.36
C ALA A 250 4.54 -3.79 13.35
N PHE A 251 5.83 -3.88 13.05
CA PHE A 251 6.37 -4.89 12.15
C PHE A 251 7.28 -5.85 12.92
N PRO A 252 7.30 -7.13 12.52
CA PRO A 252 8.14 -8.13 13.17
C PRO A 252 9.62 -7.85 12.93
N ARG A 253 10.43 -8.08 13.96
CA ARG A 253 11.87 -7.90 13.92
C ARG A 253 12.59 -9.20 14.26
N LEU A 254 13.32 -9.73 13.29
CA LEU A 254 14.15 -10.92 13.49
C LEU A 254 15.45 -10.60 14.24
N GLY A 255 16.10 -9.47 13.92
CA GLY A 255 17.32 -9.03 14.62
C GLY A 255 18.61 -9.60 14.04
N ILE A 256 18.72 -9.69 12.71
CA ILE A 256 19.98 -10.06 12.05
C ILE A 256 20.45 -8.95 11.12
N ARG A 257 21.76 -8.81 10.98
CA ARG A 257 22.39 -8.16 9.84
C ARG A 257 22.71 -9.24 8.82
N MET A 258 22.25 -9.07 7.59
CA MET A 258 22.44 -10.03 6.51
C MET A 258 23.62 -9.63 5.62
N THR A 259 24.24 -10.62 5.00
CA THR A 259 25.21 -10.42 3.91
C THR A 259 25.00 -11.49 2.85
N ALA A 260 25.24 -11.14 1.59
CA ALA A 260 25.19 -12.09 0.49
C ALA A 260 26.50 -12.88 0.44
N VAL A 261 26.41 -14.21 0.35
CA VAL A 261 27.56 -15.11 0.21
C VAL A 261 27.34 -16.07 -0.94
N LYS A 262 28.43 -16.55 -1.56
CA LYS A 262 28.36 -17.55 -2.62
C LYS A 262 28.63 -18.94 -2.03
N VAL A 263 27.70 -19.87 -2.20
CA VAL A 263 27.80 -21.26 -1.77
C VAL A 263 27.56 -22.14 -3.00
N GLN A 264 28.56 -22.92 -3.41
CA GLN A 264 28.48 -23.78 -4.61
C GLN A 264 27.94 -23.02 -5.85
N GLN A 265 28.50 -21.83 -6.11
CA GLN A 265 28.08 -20.90 -7.16
C GLN A 265 26.69 -20.25 -7.01
N GLN A 266 25.90 -20.59 -5.99
CA GLN A 266 24.62 -19.95 -5.71
C GLN A 266 24.77 -18.83 -4.68
N TRP A 267 24.11 -17.69 -4.91
CA TRP A 267 23.99 -16.65 -3.90
C TRP A 267 23.03 -17.08 -2.78
N ARG A 268 23.43 -16.84 -1.54
CA ARG A 268 22.68 -17.16 -0.33
C ARG A 268 22.76 -16.01 0.66
N VAL A 269 21.86 -16.04 1.64
CA VAL A 269 21.81 -15.08 2.74
C VAL A 269 22.54 -15.66 3.95
N ALA A 270 23.61 -15.02 4.38
CA ALA A 270 24.30 -15.36 5.62
C ALA A 270 24.05 -14.32 6.72
N VAL A 271 24.11 -14.79 7.96
CA VAL A 271 24.08 -13.93 9.15
C VAL A 271 25.45 -13.27 9.30
N ALA A 272 25.51 -11.98 9.00
CA ALA A 272 26.69 -11.16 9.26
C ALA A 272 26.81 -10.79 10.75
N GLU A 273 25.67 -10.63 11.42
CA GLU A 273 25.58 -10.40 12.85
C GLU A 273 24.19 -10.79 13.37
N ALA A 274 24.11 -11.39 14.55
CA ALA A 274 22.85 -11.62 15.26
C ALA A 274 22.73 -10.68 16.47
N LYS A 275 21.56 -10.05 16.64
CA LYS A 275 21.18 -9.16 17.74
C LYS A 275 19.80 -9.55 18.27
N GLY A 276 19.46 -9.07 19.47
CA GLY A 276 18.10 -9.18 20.03
C GLY A 276 17.52 -10.60 19.92
N PRO A 277 16.34 -10.77 19.29
CA PRO A 277 15.67 -12.07 19.15
C PRO A 277 16.55 -13.19 18.59
N SER A 278 17.17 -13.00 17.42
CA SER A 278 18.02 -14.04 16.83
C SER A 278 19.24 -14.38 17.66
N ARG A 279 19.85 -13.42 18.37
CA ARG A 279 20.97 -13.71 19.27
C ARG A 279 20.51 -14.59 20.44
N ARG A 280 19.36 -14.26 21.07
CA ARG A 280 18.79 -15.05 22.17
C ARG A 280 18.41 -16.46 21.73
N ALA A 281 17.93 -16.61 20.50
CA ALA A 281 17.61 -17.91 19.91
C ALA A 281 18.85 -18.76 19.52
N GLY A 282 20.06 -18.19 19.59
CA GLY A 282 21.29 -18.92 19.29
C GLY A 282 21.70 -18.95 17.81
N LEU A 283 21.17 -18.02 17.00
CA LEU A 283 21.67 -17.76 15.66
C LEU A 283 23.08 -17.16 15.74
N ARG A 284 24.00 -17.60 14.87
CA ARG A 284 25.43 -17.25 14.92
C ARG A 284 25.87 -16.59 13.63
N LYS A 285 26.96 -15.81 13.72
CA LYS A 285 27.66 -15.29 12.54
C LYS A 285 28.05 -16.46 11.62
N HIS A 286 27.89 -16.26 10.31
CA HIS A 286 28.11 -17.23 9.24
C HIS A 286 27.06 -18.35 9.10
N ASP A 287 26.02 -18.38 9.94
CA ASP A 287 24.86 -19.22 9.64
C ASP A 287 24.27 -18.80 8.27
N ILE A 288 24.10 -19.75 7.35
CA ILE A 288 23.46 -19.50 6.06
C ILE A 288 21.97 -19.84 6.19
N VAL A 289 21.10 -18.87 5.97
CA VAL A 289 19.65 -19.06 6.05
C VAL A 289 19.18 -19.82 4.82
N LEU A 290 18.57 -20.99 5.05
CA LEU A 290 18.03 -21.87 4.01
C LEU A 290 16.52 -21.65 3.83
N SER A 291 15.79 -21.57 4.94
CA SER A 291 14.34 -21.30 4.94
C SER A 291 13.92 -20.58 6.23
N ILE A 292 12.75 -19.94 6.15
CA ILE A 292 11.96 -19.47 7.28
C ILE A 292 10.63 -20.22 7.25
N ASP A 293 10.32 -20.91 8.34
CA ASP A 293 9.31 -21.96 8.41
C ASP A 293 9.50 -22.90 7.21
N GLN A 294 8.44 -23.12 6.42
CA GLN A 294 8.48 -23.95 5.21
C GLN A 294 8.86 -23.18 3.94
N THR A 295 9.13 -21.88 4.02
CA THR A 295 9.42 -21.02 2.86
C THR A 295 10.93 -20.92 2.60
N PRO A 296 11.42 -21.39 1.43
CA PRO A 296 12.83 -21.25 1.06
C PRO A 296 13.27 -19.79 1.02
N VAL A 297 14.46 -19.49 1.51
CA VAL A 297 15.05 -18.14 1.50
C VAL A 297 16.22 -18.11 0.53
N THR A 298 16.06 -17.34 -0.54
CA THR A 298 17.05 -17.16 -1.60
C THR A 298 17.69 -15.78 -1.60
N SER A 299 17.04 -14.80 -0.96
CA SER A 299 17.52 -13.41 -0.89
C SER A 299 17.11 -12.72 0.41
N ALA A 300 17.86 -11.68 0.77
CA ALA A 300 17.55 -10.84 1.94
C ALA A 300 16.19 -10.14 1.79
N ALA A 301 15.89 -9.72 0.56
CA ALA A 301 14.60 -9.19 0.13
C ALA A 301 13.45 -10.16 0.46
N GLN A 302 13.58 -11.42 0.04
CA GLN A 302 12.56 -12.45 0.28
C GLN A 302 12.34 -12.69 1.79
N LEU A 303 13.41 -12.82 2.58
CA LEU A 303 13.29 -13.00 4.03
C LEU A 303 12.60 -11.80 4.69
N LYS A 304 12.95 -10.58 4.27
CA LYS A 304 12.36 -9.35 4.79
C LYS A 304 10.86 -9.23 4.45
N SER A 305 10.49 -9.51 3.20
CA SER A 305 9.08 -9.56 2.77
C SER A 305 8.28 -10.61 3.55
N TYR A 306 8.82 -11.82 3.68
CA TYR A 306 8.16 -12.88 4.43
C TYR A 306 7.85 -12.42 5.86
N LEU A 307 8.83 -11.84 6.55
CA LEU A 307 8.63 -11.32 7.90
C LEU A 307 7.50 -10.27 7.92
N ILE A 308 7.56 -9.24 7.08
CA ILE A 308 6.60 -8.12 7.11
C ILE A 308 5.16 -8.58 6.82
N GLU A 309 5.01 -9.52 5.88
CA GLU A 309 3.72 -9.87 5.29
C GLU A 309 3.07 -11.10 5.91
N HIS A 310 3.87 -12.07 6.38
CA HIS A 310 3.38 -13.37 6.84
C HIS A 310 3.59 -13.60 8.34
N THR A 311 4.16 -12.63 9.06
CA THR A 311 4.44 -12.77 10.48
C THR A 311 4.02 -11.56 11.31
N GLN A 312 3.95 -11.76 12.62
CA GLN A 312 3.58 -10.72 13.59
C GLN A 312 4.64 -10.58 14.69
N PRO A 313 4.79 -9.39 15.29
CA PRO A 313 5.57 -9.25 16.52
C PRO A 313 5.10 -10.23 17.59
N GLY A 314 6.03 -10.90 18.27
CA GLY A 314 5.73 -11.93 19.27
C GLY A 314 5.41 -13.32 18.70
N GLN A 315 5.35 -13.50 17.37
CA GLN A 315 5.26 -14.82 16.76
C GLN A 315 6.61 -15.54 16.83
N THR A 316 6.60 -16.85 17.00
CA THR A 316 7.80 -17.69 16.85
C THR A 316 7.88 -18.22 15.43
N VAL A 317 9.04 -18.07 14.79
CA VAL A 317 9.35 -18.62 13.46
C VAL A 317 10.51 -19.61 13.54
N GLU A 318 10.54 -20.59 12.64
CA GLU A 318 11.59 -21.60 12.55
C GLU A 318 12.57 -21.27 11.42
N LEU A 319 13.82 -20.95 11.75
CA LEU A 319 14.86 -20.78 10.74
C LEU A 319 15.62 -22.08 10.55
N HIS A 320 15.64 -22.61 9.32
CA HIS A 320 16.58 -23.63 8.93
C HIS A 320 17.87 -22.96 8.46
N VAL A 321 18.98 -23.23 9.14
CA VAL A 321 20.28 -22.65 8.82
C VAL A 321 21.33 -23.73 8.59
N LEU A 322 22.20 -23.51 7.62
CA LEU A 322 23.42 -24.30 7.46
C LEU A 322 24.51 -23.70 8.34
N ARG A 323 25.02 -24.49 9.28
CA ARG A 323 26.12 -24.14 10.20
C ARG A 323 27.25 -25.14 10.02
N GLY A 324 28.32 -24.72 9.35
CA GLY A 324 29.32 -25.65 8.84
C GLY A 324 28.65 -26.55 7.79
N GLU A 325 28.66 -27.86 8.01
CA GLU A 325 28.05 -28.84 7.11
C GLU A 325 26.68 -29.36 7.59
N LYS A 326 26.22 -28.91 8.77
CA LYS A 326 25.00 -29.41 9.39
C LYS A 326 23.87 -28.39 9.28
N VAL A 327 22.70 -28.87 8.88
CA VAL A 327 21.45 -28.10 8.98
C VAL A 327 21.01 -28.06 10.46
N LYS A 328 20.65 -26.87 10.92
CA LYS A 328 20.13 -26.61 12.27
C LYS A 328 18.79 -25.89 12.16
N VAL A 329 17.85 -26.25 13.02
CA VAL A 329 16.60 -25.52 13.19
C VAL A 329 16.75 -24.58 14.38
N VAL A 330 16.46 -23.30 14.18
CA VAL A 330 16.55 -22.26 15.21
C VAL A 330 15.20 -21.57 15.32
N LYS A 331 14.49 -21.79 16.43
CA LYS A 331 13.21 -21.13 16.71
C LYS A 331 13.45 -19.73 17.28
N VAL A 332 12.92 -18.70 16.62
CA VAL A 332 13.11 -17.30 16.99
C VAL A 332 11.77 -16.66 17.34
N LEU A 333 11.63 -16.20 18.58
CA LEU A 333 10.51 -15.36 19.01
C LEU A 333 10.72 -13.93 18.49
N LEU A 334 9.95 -13.52 17.48
CA LEU A 334 10.09 -12.23 16.80
C LEU A 334 9.86 -11.04 17.74
N GLY A 335 10.73 -10.04 17.64
CA GLY A 335 10.54 -8.77 18.32
C GLY A 335 9.59 -7.84 17.58
N LYS A 336 9.38 -6.64 18.14
CA LYS A 336 8.68 -5.53 17.50
C LYS A 336 9.68 -4.52 16.93
N SER A 337 9.35 -3.93 15.78
CA SER A 337 10.06 -2.80 15.15
C SER A 337 9.98 -1.55 16.02
#